data_AF-A0A146KIE4-F1
#
_entry.id   AF-A0A146KIE4-F1
#
_cell.length_a   1.000
_cell.length_b   1.000
_cell.length_c   1.000
_cell.angle_alpha   90.00
_cell.angle_beta   90.00
_cell.angle_gamma   90.00
#
_symmetry.space_group_name_H-M   'P 1'
#
loop_
_entity.id
_entity.type
_entity.pdbx_description
1 polymer ?
#
loop_
_entity_poly.entity_id
_entity_poly.type
_entity_poly.pdbx_seq_one_letter_code
_entity_poly.pdbx_strand_id
1 'polypeptide(L)'
;YVTEWSHKNQKSQHLLKRFPNLDSSYQIRASNQIKQKIMKMKQKEEVVEDIYILLTVLPTIKLLRQIRGIVLLKLTEIKPDQFREKSCLLFAHCPKVDIIGIRAFYNCSALRRFYSRCVKEIRYDAFCFCYCLNEIQTSRVVNLETGAFTQCRSIQQLIFDELEQIPENVFVGCTSLIQIICQKLKHVAQYAFSDCNHLVDIVVYPQKAQIQFHDFVCIKNPQKFQEKLVHASFKERKSFQKIVQKTKQNVIAIEQGRKDLVQTQYIVQQSISALFSKIK
;
A
#
# COMPACT_ATOMS: atom_id res chain seq x y z
N TYR A 1 0.13 4.22 10.90
CA TYR A 1 0.34 5.66 10.73
C TYR A 1 0.97 6.26 11.98
N VAL A 2 2.29 6.42 11.94
CA VAL A 2 3.04 7.36 12.76
C VAL A 2 4.12 7.86 11.82
N THR A 3 3.93 9.06 11.25
CA THR A 3 5.01 9.69 10.48
C THR A 3 6.12 10.04 11.47
N GLU A 4 7.38 9.85 11.07
CA GLU A 4 8.58 10.12 11.89
C GLU A 4 8.61 11.56 12.45
N TRP A 5 7.85 12.48 11.84
CA TRP A 5 7.64 13.85 12.29
C TRP A 5 6.97 14.00 13.65
N SER A 6 6.18 13.02 14.09
CA SER A 6 5.53 13.05 15.42
C SER A 6 6.51 12.85 16.58
N HIS A 7 7.70 12.31 16.34
CA HIS A 7 8.67 12.00 17.40
C HIS A 7 9.66 13.13 17.70
N LYS A 8 9.88 14.09 16.78
CA LYS A 8 10.91 15.12 16.98
C LYS A 8 10.53 16.23 17.98
N ASN A 9 9.24 16.45 18.25
CA ASN A 9 8.77 17.54 19.13
C ASN A 9 8.22 17.11 20.51
N GLN A 10 8.40 15.87 20.93
CA GLN A 10 7.92 15.39 22.25
C GLN A 10 9.00 14.67 23.05
N LYS A 11 10.16 15.31 23.23
CA LYS A 11 11.22 14.82 24.14
C LYS A 11 10.87 14.95 25.64
N SER A 12 9.70 15.46 26.01
CA SER A 12 9.39 15.83 27.41
C SER A 12 8.16 15.16 28.03
N GLN A 13 7.64 14.05 27.51
CA GLN A 13 6.58 13.30 28.22
C GLN A 13 6.79 11.78 28.18
N HIS A 14 7.14 11.24 29.35
CA HIS A 14 7.48 9.84 29.64
C HIS A 14 6.31 8.82 29.54
N LEU A 15 5.20 9.12 28.85
CA LEU A 15 3.96 8.32 28.93
C LEU A 15 3.27 7.99 27.59
N LEU A 16 4.01 7.98 26.47
CA LEU A 16 3.50 7.39 25.24
C LEU A 16 3.94 5.93 25.15
N LYS A 17 3.07 5.00 25.58
CA LYS A 17 3.14 3.61 25.11
C LYS A 17 3.11 3.67 23.59
N ARG A 18 4.26 3.35 22.96
CA ARG A 18 4.38 3.24 21.50
C ARG A 18 3.22 2.38 21.00
N PHE A 19 2.63 2.76 19.86
CA PHE A 19 1.76 1.83 19.13
C PHE A 19 2.46 0.47 19.06
N PRO A 20 1.75 -0.66 19.23
CA PRO A 20 2.33 -1.95 18.88
C PRO A 20 2.90 -1.80 17.47
N ASN A 21 4.20 -2.04 17.36
CA ASN A 21 4.94 -1.78 16.14
C ASN A 21 4.16 -2.42 14.99
N LEU A 22 3.84 -1.69 13.92
CA LEU A 22 3.11 -2.22 12.76
C LEU A 22 3.87 -3.39 12.11
N ASP A 23 5.18 -3.48 12.38
CA ASP A 23 6.02 -4.65 12.15
C ASP A 23 5.55 -5.94 12.85
N SER A 24 4.67 -5.87 13.84
CA SER A 24 4.15 -7.05 14.55
C SER A 24 2.76 -7.47 14.08
N SER A 25 2.01 -6.58 13.42
CA SER A 25 0.63 -6.83 12.99
C SER A 25 0.43 -6.89 11.48
N TYR A 26 1.34 -6.32 10.69
CA TYR A 26 1.32 -6.34 9.21
C TYR A 26 2.60 -6.88 8.59
N GLN A 27 3.38 -7.65 9.36
CA GLN A 27 4.05 -8.77 8.73
C GLN A 27 2.94 -9.57 8.06
N ILE A 28 2.92 -9.53 6.73
CA ILE A 28 2.58 -10.71 5.94
C ILE A 28 3.11 -11.86 6.79
N ARG A 29 2.25 -12.72 7.36
CA ARG A 29 2.66 -13.99 7.96
C ARG A 29 3.16 -14.89 6.82
N ALA A 30 4.07 -14.38 5.99
CA ALA A 30 5.18 -15.15 5.52
C ALA A 30 5.74 -15.73 6.81
N SER A 31 5.52 -17.04 7.03
CA SER A 31 6.02 -17.72 8.21
C SER A 31 7.50 -17.34 8.36
N ASN A 32 8.08 -17.40 9.57
CA ASN A 32 9.51 -17.15 9.72
C ASN A 32 10.35 -17.99 8.73
N GLN A 33 9.82 -19.11 8.22
CA GLN A 33 10.41 -19.89 7.13
C GLN A 33 10.41 -19.17 5.78
N ILE A 34 9.38 -18.41 5.39
CA ILE A 34 9.34 -17.65 4.14
C ILE A 34 10.34 -16.48 4.20
N LYS A 35 10.42 -15.77 5.33
CA LYS A 35 11.45 -14.72 5.53
C LYS A 35 12.87 -15.29 5.48
N GLN A 36 13.10 -16.42 6.15
CA GLN A 36 14.38 -17.11 6.10
C GLN A 36 14.67 -17.69 4.71
N LYS A 37 13.66 -18.16 3.96
CA LYS A 37 13.80 -18.58 2.56
C LYS A 37 14.17 -17.39 1.67
N ILE A 38 13.43 -16.28 1.73
CA ILE A 38 13.74 -15.04 1.01
C ILE A 38 15.17 -14.58 1.27
N MET A 39 15.63 -14.59 2.52
CA MET A 39 17.00 -14.21 2.88
C MET A 39 18.08 -15.21 2.41
N LYS A 40 17.72 -16.47 2.19
CA LYS A 40 18.64 -17.54 1.74
C LYS A 40 18.61 -17.77 0.22
N MET A 41 17.68 -17.15 -0.51
CA MET A 41 17.49 -17.33 -1.96
C MET A 41 18.68 -16.80 -2.77
N LYS A 42 19.29 -17.71 -3.54
CA LYS A 42 20.43 -17.42 -4.44
C LYS A 42 20.04 -17.41 -5.93
N GLN A 43 18.80 -17.76 -6.30
CA GLN A 43 18.40 -17.93 -7.70
C GLN A 43 17.64 -16.73 -8.30
N LYS A 44 17.65 -16.67 -9.63
CA LYS A 44 17.22 -15.53 -10.47
C LYS A 44 15.72 -15.20 -10.34
N GLU A 45 14.85 -16.21 -10.20
CA GLU A 45 13.38 -16.10 -10.17
C GLU A 45 12.81 -17.27 -9.35
N GLU A 46 12.02 -17.00 -8.31
CA GLU A 46 11.37 -18.04 -7.48
C GLU A 46 9.92 -17.67 -7.12
N VAL A 47 9.03 -18.66 -7.08
CA VAL A 47 7.62 -18.51 -6.68
C VAL A 47 7.41 -19.20 -5.34
N VAL A 48 6.87 -18.49 -4.36
CA VAL A 48 6.53 -19.02 -3.03
C VAL A 48 5.11 -18.62 -2.69
N GLU A 49 4.19 -19.58 -2.57
CA GLU A 49 2.83 -19.35 -2.01
C GLU A 49 2.13 -18.11 -2.60
N ASP A 50 2.01 -18.06 -3.94
CA ASP A 50 1.44 -16.93 -4.72
C ASP A 50 2.20 -15.59 -4.66
N ILE A 51 3.36 -15.56 -4.00
CA ILE A 51 4.29 -14.43 -3.98
C ILE A 51 5.42 -14.72 -4.98
N TYR A 52 5.60 -13.80 -5.93
CA TYR A 52 6.66 -13.87 -6.92
C TYR A 52 7.86 -13.06 -6.44
N ILE A 53 9.00 -13.72 -6.28
CA ILE A 53 10.26 -13.11 -5.89
C ILE A 53 11.17 -13.12 -7.11
N LEU A 54 11.49 -11.94 -7.62
CA LEU A 54 12.35 -11.79 -8.78
C LEU A 54 13.63 -11.06 -8.40
N LEU A 55 14.77 -11.68 -8.69
CA LEU A 55 16.08 -11.12 -8.38
C LEU A 55 16.78 -10.50 -9.59
N THR A 56 16.15 -10.44 -10.78
CA THR A 56 16.75 -9.91 -12.02
C THR A 56 15.86 -9.03 -12.90
N VAL A 57 16.51 -8.38 -13.88
CA VAL A 57 15.93 -7.54 -14.94
C VAL A 57 15.08 -8.41 -15.88
N LEU A 58 13.81 -8.05 -16.05
CA LEU A 58 12.81 -8.78 -16.83
C LEU A 58 12.97 -8.51 -18.34
N PRO A 59 13.16 -9.54 -19.20
CA PRO A 59 12.86 -9.39 -20.62
C PRO A 59 11.36 -9.49 -20.84
N THR A 60 10.69 -10.58 -20.41
CA THR A 60 9.25 -10.78 -20.64
C THR A 60 8.80 -12.06 -19.94
N ILE A 61 8.24 -11.99 -18.74
CA ILE A 61 7.58 -13.15 -18.10
C ILE A 61 6.08 -12.99 -18.28
N LYS A 62 5.40 -14.01 -18.81
CA LYS A 62 3.94 -14.14 -18.70
C LYS A 62 3.58 -14.39 -17.23
N LEU A 63 3.47 -13.32 -16.44
CA LEU A 63 3.01 -13.39 -15.06
C LEU A 63 1.63 -14.08 -15.01
N LEU A 64 1.49 -15.14 -14.19
CA LEU A 64 0.20 -15.80 -13.96
C LEU A 64 -0.84 -14.78 -13.46
N ARG A 65 -2.14 -15.07 -13.66
CA ARG A 65 -3.23 -14.18 -13.24
C ARG A 65 -3.40 -14.07 -11.71
N GLN A 66 -2.83 -14.99 -10.94
CA GLN A 66 -3.11 -15.13 -9.50
C GLN A 66 -2.06 -14.52 -8.57
N ILE A 67 -1.09 -13.76 -9.10
CA ILE A 67 0.04 -13.25 -8.32
C ILE A 67 -0.45 -12.25 -7.28
N ARG A 68 -0.16 -12.54 -6.01
CA ARG A 68 -0.61 -11.72 -4.85
C ARG A 68 0.44 -10.74 -4.36
N GLY A 69 1.70 -10.92 -4.72
CA GLY A 69 2.78 -10.02 -4.33
C GLY A 69 4.00 -10.14 -5.21
N ILE A 70 4.72 -9.02 -5.39
CA ILE A 70 6.00 -9.00 -6.10
C ILE A 70 7.11 -8.42 -5.23
N VAL A 71 8.30 -9.02 -5.31
CA VAL A 71 9.53 -8.55 -4.64
C VAL A 71 10.64 -8.46 -5.69
N LEU A 72 11.04 -7.25 -6.06
CA LEU A 72 12.00 -6.94 -7.14
C LEU A 72 13.20 -6.16 -6.57
N LEU A 73 14.18 -6.86 -6.00
CA LEU A 73 15.24 -6.21 -5.19
C LEU A 73 16.30 -5.46 -5.99
N LYS A 74 16.53 -5.83 -7.25
CA LYS A 74 17.59 -5.29 -8.10
C LYS A 74 17.07 -4.46 -9.28
N LEU A 75 15.76 -4.42 -9.49
CA LEU A 75 15.17 -3.74 -10.64
C LEU A 75 15.26 -2.22 -10.46
N THR A 76 15.70 -1.53 -11.51
CA THR A 76 15.83 -0.06 -11.56
C THR A 76 14.68 0.61 -12.30
N GLU A 77 14.07 -0.08 -13.27
CA GLU A 77 12.94 0.42 -14.05
C GLU A 77 11.85 -0.65 -14.16
N ILE A 78 10.62 -0.25 -13.93
CA ILE A 78 9.44 -1.05 -14.27
C ILE A 78 9.00 -0.65 -15.67
N LYS A 79 9.01 -1.60 -16.60
CA LYS A 79 8.71 -1.34 -18.01
C LYS A 79 7.23 -0.97 -18.23
N PRO A 80 6.89 -0.33 -19.35
CA PRO A 80 5.51 -0.10 -19.74
C PRO A 80 4.67 -1.38 -19.71
N ASP A 81 3.44 -1.27 -19.19
CA ASP A 81 2.44 -2.34 -19.09
C ASP A 81 2.89 -3.62 -18.33
N GLN A 82 4.04 -3.60 -17.65
CA GLN A 82 4.69 -4.80 -17.12
C GLN A 82 3.85 -5.57 -16.09
N PHE A 83 3.07 -4.87 -15.26
CA PHE A 83 2.15 -5.42 -14.28
C PHE A 83 0.71 -4.98 -14.53
N ARG A 84 0.36 -4.62 -15.77
CA ARG A 84 -1.01 -4.22 -16.14
C ARG A 84 -2.03 -5.31 -15.81
N GLU A 85 -3.17 -4.89 -15.27
CA GLU A 85 -4.34 -5.70 -14.93
C GLU A 85 -4.06 -6.88 -13.97
N LYS A 86 -3.07 -6.74 -13.08
CA LYS A 86 -2.84 -7.71 -12.00
C LYS A 86 -3.78 -7.43 -10.83
N SER A 87 -5.06 -7.70 -11.04
CA SER A 87 -6.15 -7.41 -10.08
C SER A 87 -6.03 -8.12 -8.73
N CYS A 88 -5.25 -9.21 -8.63
CA CYS A 88 -4.97 -9.90 -7.37
C CYS A 88 -3.71 -9.42 -6.64
N LEU A 89 -2.92 -8.52 -7.25
CA LEU A 89 -1.67 -8.05 -6.67
C LEU A 89 -1.95 -7.18 -5.45
N LEU A 90 -1.45 -7.57 -4.28
CA LEU A 90 -1.70 -6.88 -3.01
C LEU A 90 -0.56 -5.92 -2.64
N PHE A 91 0.69 -6.27 -3.00
CA PHE A 91 1.85 -5.45 -2.71
C PHE A 91 2.96 -5.59 -3.75
N ALA A 92 3.77 -4.54 -3.88
CA ALA A 92 4.99 -4.52 -4.66
C ALA A 92 6.15 -3.96 -3.82
N HIS A 93 7.22 -4.74 -3.67
CA HIS A 93 8.43 -4.33 -2.97
C HIS A 93 9.60 -4.22 -3.95
N CYS A 94 9.91 -2.99 -4.36
CA CYS A 94 10.84 -2.67 -5.44
C CYS A 94 11.82 -1.57 -4.98
N PRO A 95 12.72 -1.84 -4.01
CA PRO A 95 13.45 -0.81 -3.26
C PRO A 95 14.35 0.09 -4.10
N LYS A 96 14.80 -0.38 -5.27
CA LYS A 96 15.76 0.31 -6.16
C LYS A 96 15.12 0.85 -7.45
N VAL A 97 13.80 0.82 -7.58
CA VAL A 97 13.14 1.30 -8.79
C VAL A 97 13.12 2.82 -8.80
N ASP A 98 13.70 3.39 -9.84
CA ASP A 98 13.81 4.82 -10.11
C ASP A 98 12.70 5.30 -11.07
N ILE A 99 12.32 4.46 -12.04
CA ILE A 99 11.35 4.80 -13.09
C ILE A 99 10.20 3.79 -13.08
N ILE A 100 8.96 4.31 -13.04
CA ILE A 100 7.74 3.52 -13.19
C ILE A 100 7.15 3.84 -14.57
N GLY A 101 7.17 2.84 -15.45
CA GLY A 101 6.76 2.96 -16.84
C GLY A 101 5.27 3.21 -17.05
N ILE A 102 4.93 3.56 -18.29
CA ILE A 102 3.57 3.85 -18.74
C ILE A 102 2.65 2.67 -18.42
N ARG A 103 1.53 2.91 -17.72
CA ARG A 103 0.55 1.89 -17.33
C ARG A 103 1.15 0.68 -16.59
N ALA A 104 2.30 0.85 -15.95
CA ALA A 104 3.04 -0.23 -15.29
C ALA A 104 2.17 -1.08 -14.34
N PHE A 105 1.31 -0.44 -13.55
CA PHE A 105 0.34 -1.06 -12.64
C PHE A 105 -1.10 -0.69 -12.97
N TYR A 106 -1.40 -0.36 -14.23
CA TYR A 106 -2.74 0.02 -14.65
C TYR A 106 -3.77 -1.06 -14.27
N ASN A 107 -4.85 -0.67 -13.60
CA ASN A 107 -5.91 -1.55 -13.13
C ASN A 107 -5.43 -2.71 -12.22
N CYS A 108 -4.39 -2.47 -11.41
CA CYS A 108 -4.06 -3.31 -10.26
C CYS A 108 -4.99 -3.00 -9.08
N SER A 109 -6.27 -3.31 -9.24
CA SER A 109 -7.34 -2.87 -8.33
C SER A 109 -7.16 -3.23 -6.85
N ALA A 110 -6.54 -4.39 -6.55
CA ALA A 110 -6.27 -4.82 -5.17
C ALA A 110 -4.91 -4.37 -4.62
N LEU A 111 -4.09 -3.63 -5.38
CA LEU A 111 -2.78 -3.19 -4.95
C LEU A 111 -2.94 -2.21 -3.79
N ARG A 112 -2.43 -2.59 -2.61
CA ARG A 112 -2.51 -1.76 -1.40
C ARG A 112 -1.24 -0.99 -1.15
N ARG A 113 -0.09 -1.63 -1.42
CA ARG A 113 1.22 -1.15 -0.97
C ARG A 113 2.24 -1.21 -2.10
N PHE A 114 2.84 -0.08 -2.41
CA PHE A 114 4.00 0.01 -3.30
C PHE A 114 5.18 0.61 -2.56
N TYR A 115 6.28 -0.14 -2.47
CA TYR A 115 7.48 0.30 -1.76
C TYR A 115 8.65 0.43 -2.73
N SER A 116 9.17 1.66 -2.86
CA SER A 116 10.46 1.95 -3.45
C SER A 116 11.08 3.16 -2.74
N ARG A 117 12.41 3.15 -2.57
CA ARG A 117 13.15 4.24 -1.90
C ARG A 117 13.69 5.29 -2.87
N CYS A 118 13.63 5.02 -4.17
CA CYS A 118 14.38 5.77 -5.17
C CYS A 118 13.54 6.29 -6.33
N VAL A 119 12.21 6.13 -6.31
CA VAL A 119 11.34 6.58 -7.42
C VAL A 119 11.54 8.06 -7.69
N LYS A 120 11.95 8.37 -8.91
CA LYS A 120 12.12 9.72 -9.45
C LYS A 120 11.05 10.06 -10.49
N GLU A 121 10.57 9.06 -11.23
CA GLU A 121 9.66 9.25 -12.35
C GLU A 121 8.49 8.28 -12.29
N ILE A 122 7.27 8.81 -12.39
CA ILE A 122 6.03 8.05 -12.50
C ILE A 122 5.31 8.48 -13.77
N ARG A 123 5.31 7.59 -14.77
CA ARG A 123 4.80 7.87 -16.11
C ARG A 123 3.27 7.74 -16.24
N TYR A 124 2.78 8.05 -17.43
CA TYR A 124 1.39 8.09 -17.83
C TYR A 124 0.60 6.88 -17.33
N ASP A 125 -0.48 7.13 -16.60
CA ASP A 125 -1.39 6.12 -16.05
C ASP A 125 -0.73 5.00 -15.22
N ALA A 126 0.48 5.20 -14.69
CA ALA A 126 1.26 4.16 -14.02
C ALA A 126 0.49 3.41 -12.92
N PHE A 127 -0.30 4.10 -12.09
CA PHE A 127 -1.16 3.53 -11.05
C PHE A 127 -2.65 3.80 -11.28
N CYS A 128 -3.05 4.13 -12.50
CA CYS A 128 -4.46 4.38 -12.83
C CYS A 128 -5.33 3.16 -12.48
N PHE A 129 -6.48 3.41 -11.83
CA PHE A 129 -7.40 2.39 -11.29
C PHE A 129 -6.83 1.47 -10.20
N CYS A 130 -5.76 1.87 -9.50
CA CYS A 130 -5.32 1.19 -8.27
C CYS A 130 -6.20 1.59 -7.08
N TYR A 131 -7.46 1.15 -7.05
CA TYR A 131 -8.48 1.59 -6.09
C TYR A 131 -8.08 1.41 -4.62
N CYS A 132 -7.37 0.34 -4.30
CA CYS A 132 -6.96 0.00 -2.93
C CYS A 132 -5.61 0.58 -2.50
N LEU A 133 -4.90 1.30 -3.37
CA LEU A 133 -3.55 1.79 -3.08
C LEU A 133 -3.63 2.85 -1.98
N ASN A 134 -2.97 2.61 -0.86
CA ASN A 134 -3.00 3.52 0.30
C ASN A 134 -1.62 3.79 0.90
N GLU A 135 -0.63 2.93 0.61
CA GLU A 135 0.76 3.12 1.04
C GLU A 135 1.68 3.17 -0.17
N ILE A 136 2.17 4.38 -0.48
CA ILE A 136 3.19 4.61 -1.50
C ILE A 136 4.17 5.69 -1.02
N GLN A 137 5.46 5.50 -1.30
CA GLN A 137 6.49 6.49 -1.03
C GLN A 137 6.80 7.29 -2.30
N THR A 138 6.50 8.58 -2.29
CA THR A 138 6.65 9.49 -3.45
C THR A 138 7.60 10.65 -3.20
N SER A 139 8.27 10.70 -2.03
CA SER A 139 8.99 11.90 -1.57
C SER A 139 10.11 12.37 -2.52
N ARG A 140 10.70 11.46 -3.30
CA ARG A 140 11.78 11.74 -4.25
C ARG A 140 11.33 11.90 -5.71
N VAL A 141 10.03 11.80 -5.96
CA VAL A 141 9.50 11.91 -7.32
C VAL A 141 9.70 13.35 -7.81
N VAL A 142 10.39 13.47 -8.94
CA VAL A 142 10.70 14.72 -9.64
C VAL A 142 9.73 14.92 -10.80
N ASN A 143 9.41 13.83 -11.50
CA ASN A 143 8.55 13.84 -12.69
C ASN A 143 7.31 12.98 -12.45
N LEU A 144 6.16 13.58 -12.68
CA LEU A 144 4.85 12.94 -12.64
C LEU A 144 4.16 13.23 -13.96
N GLU A 145 3.53 12.23 -14.58
CA GLU A 145 2.81 12.39 -15.83
C GLU A 145 1.28 12.28 -15.63
N THR A 146 0.53 12.73 -16.64
CA THR A 146 -0.94 12.72 -16.68
C THR A 146 -1.51 11.37 -16.27
N GLY A 147 -2.52 11.41 -15.39
CA GLY A 147 -3.29 10.24 -14.97
C GLY A 147 -2.55 9.23 -14.07
N ALA A 148 -1.31 9.52 -13.65
CA ALA A 148 -0.48 8.59 -12.88
C ALA A 148 -1.18 7.96 -11.65
N PHE A 149 -2.10 8.69 -10.98
CA PHE A 149 -2.86 8.22 -9.81
C PHE A 149 -4.39 8.30 -9.99
N THR A 150 -4.89 8.35 -11.23
CA THR A 150 -6.33 8.41 -11.49
C THR A 150 -7.06 7.27 -10.82
N GLN A 151 -8.14 7.59 -10.11
CA GLN A 151 -9.01 6.64 -9.39
C GLN A 151 -8.30 5.84 -8.29
N CYS A 152 -7.19 6.34 -7.74
CA CYS A 152 -6.57 5.81 -6.51
C CYS A 152 -7.39 6.20 -5.27
N ARG A 153 -8.58 5.61 -5.13
CA ARG A 153 -9.62 5.97 -4.14
C ARG A 153 -9.24 5.77 -2.67
N SER A 154 -8.13 5.09 -2.36
CA SER A 154 -7.69 4.81 -0.97
C SER A 154 -6.50 5.65 -0.50
N ILE A 155 -5.87 6.44 -1.38
CA ILE A 155 -4.76 7.32 -1.01
C ILE A 155 -5.33 8.49 -0.22
N GLN A 156 -4.76 8.77 0.95
CA GLN A 156 -5.16 9.89 1.81
C GLN A 156 -4.16 11.05 1.81
N GLN A 157 -2.87 10.72 1.75
CA GLN A 157 -1.80 11.68 1.81
C GLN A 157 -0.66 11.26 0.87
N LEU A 158 -0.12 12.22 0.14
CA LEU A 158 1.12 12.06 -0.62
C LEU A 158 2.14 13.13 -0.24
N ILE A 159 3.42 12.78 -0.37
CA ILE A 159 4.54 13.68 -0.09
C ILE A 159 5.44 13.69 -1.32
N PHE A 160 5.75 14.87 -1.83
CA PHE A 160 6.58 15.11 -3.00
C PHE A 160 7.57 16.24 -2.71
N ASP A 161 8.73 15.92 -2.15
CA ASP A 161 9.70 16.98 -1.76
C ASP A 161 10.31 17.66 -2.99
N GLU A 162 10.45 16.92 -4.09
CA GLU A 162 11.17 17.36 -5.29
C GLU A 162 10.28 17.75 -6.47
N LEU A 163 8.97 17.53 -6.38
CA LEU A 163 8.03 17.76 -7.49
C LEU A 163 7.77 19.25 -7.69
N GLU A 164 8.00 19.74 -8.91
CA GLU A 164 7.78 21.15 -9.26
C GLU A 164 6.40 21.41 -9.89
N GLN A 165 5.78 20.41 -10.48
CA GLN A 165 4.52 20.56 -11.21
C GLN A 165 3.59 19.38 -10.93
N ILE A 166 2.31 19.66 -10.70
CA ILE A 166 1.25 18.65 -10.72
C ILE A 166 0.55 18.73 -12.09
N PRO A 167 0.69 17.72 -12.95
CA PRO A 167 0.05 17.68 -14.26
C PRO A 167 -1.48 17.55 -14.19
N GLU A 168 -2.08 17.67 -15.37
CA GLU A 168 -3.51 17.48 -15.58
C GLU A 168 -3.94 16.06 -15.19
N ASN A 169 -5.16 15.95 -14.67
CA ASN A 169 -5.85 14.70 -14.40
C ASN A 169 -5.12 13.68 -13.50
N VAL A 170 -4.07 14.07 -12.77
CA VAL A 170 -3.24 13.11 -12.02
C VAL A 170 -3.97 12.43 -10.87
N PHE A 171 -4.83 13.16 -10.15
CA PHE A 171 -5.55 12.68 -8.97
C PHE A 171 -7.08 12.65 -9.20
N VAL A 172 -7.52 12.49 -10.45
CA VAL A 172 -8.95 12.46 -10.78
C VAL A 172 -9.63 11.28 -10.10
N GLY A 173 -10.71 11.53 -9.36
CA GLY A 173 -11.45 10.50 -8.65
C GLY A 173 -10.71 9.88 -7.46
N CYS A 174 -9.67 10.55 -6.94
CA CYS A 174 -9.01 10.17 -5.69
C CYS A 174 -9.85 10.56 -4.47
N THR A 175 -10.99 9.90 -4.29
CA THR A 175 -12.04 10.29 -3.35
C THR A 175 -11.65 10.33 -1.86
N SER A 176 -10.58 9.65 -1.45
CA SER A 176 -10.06 9.70 -0.07
C SER A 176 -8.88 10.67 0.10
N LEU A 177 -8.40 11.32 -0.97
CA LEU A 177 -7.24 12.19 -0.91
C LEU A 177 -7.61 13.46 -0.15
N ILE A 178 -6.93 13.67 0.97
CA ILE A 178 -7.14 14.82 1.84
C ILE A 178 -6.01 15.82 1.66
N GLN A 179 -4.78 15.34 1.45
CA GLN A 179 -3.61 16.20 1.48
C GLN A 179 -2.52 15.80 0.51
N ILE A 180 -1.86 16.79 -0.08
CA ILE A 180 -0.57 16.65 -0.73
C ILE A 180 0.43 17.63 -0.10
N ILE A 181 1.62 17.12 0.24
CA ILE A 181 2.73 17.95 0.70
C ILE A 181 3.75 18.04 -0.43
N CYS A 182 3.98 19.24 -0.97
CA CYS A 182 4.97 19.47 -2.02
C CYS A 182 5.88 20.64 -1.68
N GLN A 183 7.19 20.44 -1.50
CA GLN A 183 8.07 21.56 -1.13
C GLN A 183 8.33 22.48 -2.32
N LYS A 184 8.75 21.93 -3.46
CA LYS A 184 9.20 22.71 -4.62
C LYS A 184 8.10 23.06 -5.64
N LEU A 185 6.83 22.92 -5.26
CA LEU A 185 5.71 23.10 -6.19
C LEU A 185 5.65 24.53 -6.74
N LYS A 186 5.58 24.65 -8.07
CA LYS A 186 5.48 25.91 -8.81
C LYS A 186 4.15 26.01 -9.56
N HIS A 187 3.61 24.89 -10.05
CA HIS A 187 2.43 24.88 -10.89
C HIS A 187 1.53 23.67 -10.60
N VAL A 188 0.22 23.89 -10.67
CA VAL A 188 -0.80 22.85 -10.63
C VAL A 188 -1.69 23.05 -11.84
N ALA A 189 -1.80 22.04 -12.69
CA ALA A 189 -2.63 22.10 -13.87
C ALA A 189 -4.12 22.01 -13.52
N GLN A 190 -4.97 22.44 -14.44
CA GLN A 190 -6.41 22.38 -14.29
C GLN A 190 -6.88 20.91 -14.17
N TYR A 191 -7.96 20.69 -13.40
CA TYR A 191 -8.57 19.38 -13.19
C TYR A 191 -7.66 18.31 -12.56
N ALA A 192 -6.49 18.68 -12.02
CA ALA A 192 -5.60 17.76 -11.33
C ALA A 192 -6.30 16.96 -10.21
N PHE A 193 -7.35 17.53 -9.62
CA PHE A 193 -8.13 16.97 -8.50
C PHE A 193 -9.63 16.82 -8.80
N SER A 194 -10.03 16.76 -10.08
CA SER A 194 -11.45 16.57 -10.44
C SER A 194 -12.03 15.32 -9.78
N ASP A 195 -13.31 15.35 -9.42
CA ASP A 195 -14.02 14.24 -8.77
C ASP A 195 -13.41 13.76 -7.44
N CYS A 196 -12.64 14.61 -6.75
CA CYS A 196 -12.34 14.42 -5.34
C CYS A 196 -13.57 14.79 -4.50
N ASN A 197 -13.90 13.99 -3.48
CA ASN A 197 -15.09 14.22 -2.65
C ASN A 197 -14.99 15.48 -1.77
N HIS A 198 -13.76 16.01 -1.61
CA HIS A 198 -13.43 17.13 -0.74
C HIS A 198 -12.35 17.98 -1.41
N LEU A 199 -12.24 19.25 -0.97
CA LEU A 199 -11.11 20.10 -1.32
C LEU A 199 -9.81 19.47 -0.83
N VAL A 200 -8.83 19.34 -1.72
CA VAL A 200 -7.53 18.77 -1.37
C VAL A 200 -6.64 19.85 -0.76
N ASP A 201 -6.07 19.59 0.40
CA ASP A 201 -5.12 20.49 1.03
C ASP A 201 -3.72 20.32 0.42
N ILE A 202 -3.18 21.38 -0.19
CA ILE A 202 -1.80 21.40 -0.70
C ILE A 202 -0.91 22.20 0.26
N VAL A 203 0.18 21.60 0.69
CA VAL A 203 1.16 22.23 1.59
C VAL A 203 2.44 22.54 0.81
N VAL A 204 2.82 23.83 0.70
CA VAL A 204 3.98 24.30 -0.09
C VAL A 204 4.98 25.11 0.74
N TYR A 205 6.30 24.94 0.47
CA TYR A 205 7.39 25.65 1.18
C TYR A 205 8.54 26.09 0.23
N PRO A 206 8.92 27.37 0.14
CA PRO A 206 8.32 28.55 0.77
C PRO A 206 7.03 28.98 0.07
N GLN A 207 6.14 29.65 0.80
CA GLN A 207 4.84 30.12 0.31
C GLN A 207 5.01 31.09 -0.86
N LYS A 208 5.04 30.57 -2.10
CA LYS A 208 5.01 31.37 -3.32
C LYS A 208 3.65 31.20 -3.99
N ALA A 209 2.96 32.33 -4.04
CA ALA A 209 1.71 32.63 -4.75
C ALA A 209 0.46 31.84 -4.34
N GLN A 210 -0.60 32.62 -4.12
CA GLN A 210 -1.98 32.19 -3.94
C GLN A 210 -2.48 31.55 -5.23
N ILE A 211 -2.17 30.27 -5.44
CA ILE A 211 -2.78 29.48 -6.50
C ILE A 211 -4.07 28.91 -5.90
N GLN A 212 -5.18 29.64 -6.02
CA GLN A 212 -6.51 29.19 -5.61
C GLN A 212 -7.23 28.64 -6.84
N PHE A 213 -7.61 27.37 -6.80
CA PHE A 213 -8.56 26.75 -7.72
C PHE A 213 -9.71 26.14 -6.92
N HIS A 214 -10.82 25.81 -7.58
CA HIS A 214 -11.99 25.26 -6.92
C HIS A 214 -11.77 23.89 -6.28
N ASP A 215 -10.77 23.12 -6.72
CA ASP A 215 -10.61 21.72 -6.31
C ASP A 215 -9.57 21.52 -5.18
N PHE A 216 -8.82 22.57 -4.81
CA PHE A 216 -7.79 22.49 -3.78
C PHE A 216 -7.54 23.80 -3.04
N VAL A 217 -6.98 23.71 -1.84
CA VAL A 217 -6.63 24.87 -1.01
C VAL A 217 -5.17 24.77 -0.56
N CYS A 218 -4.41 25.85 -0.70
CA CYS A 218 -3.06 25.92 -0.17
C CYS A 218 -3.10 26.23 1.34
N ILE A 219 -2.57 25.33 2.18
CA ILE A 219 -2.51 25.50 3.63
C ILE A 219 -1.08 25.59 4.16
N LYS A 220 -0.90 26.29 5.28
CA LYS A 220 0.42 26.52 5.89
C LYS A 220 0.96 25.33 6.67
N ASN A 221 0.07 24.67 7.42
CA ASN A 221 0.44 23.58 8.31
C ASN A 221 -0.18 22.30 7.78
N PRO A 222 0.58 21.21 7.65
CA PRO A 222 0.00 19.97 7.22
C PRO A 222 -1.05 19.53 8.25
N GLN A 223 -2.22 19.09 7.76
CA GLN A 223 -3.15 18.33 8.57
C GLN A 223 -2.39 17.19 9.24
N LYS A 224 -2.35 17.23 10.57
CA LYS A 224 -1.88 16.07 11.33
C LYS A 224 -3.03 15.09 11.32
N PHE A 225 -2.86 13.99 10.59
CA PHE A 225 -3.66 12.77 10.75
C PHE A 225 -3.32 12.12 12.11
N GLN A 226 -3.47 12.87 13.19
CA GLN A 226 -3.35 12.37 14.56
C GLN A 226 -4.75 11.94 15.01
N GLU A 227 -4.82 10.80 15.68
CA GLU A 227 -6.00 10.36 16.41
C GLU A 227 -6.50 11.53 17.28
N LYS A 228 -7.78 11.89 17.18
CA LYS A 228 -8.35 13.00 17.95
C LYS A 228 -8.39 12.57 19.41
N LEU A 229 -7.56 13.18 20.25
CA LEU A 229 -7.59 12.94 21.70
C LEU A 229 -8.84 13.62 22.26
N VAL A 230 -9.90 12.84 22.51
CA VAL A 230 -11.15 13.33 23.11
C VAL A 230 -11.25 12.73 24.51
N HIS A 231 -11.29 13.57 25.55
CA HIS A 231 -11.43 13.16 26.95
C HIS A 231 -10.48 11.99 27.33
N ALA A 232 -9.17 12.25 27.28
CA ALA A 232 -8.11 11.32 27.67
C ALA A 232 -8.07 9.97 26.93
N SER A 233 -8.80 9.80 25.83
CA SER A 233 -8.73 8.57 25.03
C SER A 233 -8.84 8.79 23.53
N PHE A 234 -8.03 8.04 22.77
CA PHE A 234 -8.04 8.06 21.31
C PHE A 234 -9.22 7.24 20.79
N LYS A 235 -10.25 7.92 20.26
CA LYS A 235 -11.51 7.31 19.82
C LYS A 235 -11.28 6.34 18.65
N GLU A 236 -10.44 6.75 17.70
CA GLU A 236 -10.04 5.93 16.55
C GLU A 236 -9.23 4.72 17.00
N ARG A 237 -8.32 4.87 17.97
CA ARG A 237 -7.53 3.75 18.55
C ARG A 237 -8.40 2.72 19.25
N LYS A 238 -9.35 3.16 20.07
CA LYS A 238 -10.31 2.25 20.74
C LYS A 238 -11.16 1.51 19.71
N SER A 239 -11.59 2.18 18.66
CA SER A 239 -12.38 1.59 17.58
C SER A 239 -11.56 0.59 16.77
N PHE A 240 -10.31 0.93 16.42
CA PHE A 240 -9.37 0.03 15.76
C PHE A 240 -9.00 -1.18 16.61
N GLN A 241 -8.76 -1.01 17.91
CA GLN A 241 -8.51 -2.12 18.84
C GLN A 241 -9.69 -3.09 18.91
N LYS A 242 -10.93 -2.57 18.94
CA LYS A 242 -12.15 -3.39 18.87
C LYS A 242 -12.23 -4.17 17.56
N ILE A 243 -11.94 -3.53 16.43
CA ILE A 243 -11.92 -4.19 15.11
C ILE A 243 -10.85 -5.28 15.08
N VAL A 244 -9.62 -5.00 15.53
CA VAL A 244 -8.53 -6.00 15.58
C VAL A 244 -8.88 -7.17 16.50
N GLN A 245 -9.48 -6.92 17.67
CA GLN A 245 -9.94 -7.97 18.56
C GLN A 245 -11.03 -8.84 17.91
N LYS A 246 -12.03 -8.21 17.29
CA LYS A 246 -13.10 -8.92 16.57
C LYS A 246 -12.53 -9.75 15.42
N THR A 247 -11.61 -9.20 14.64
CA THR A 247 -10.94 -9.92 13.55
C THR A 247 -10.10 -11.09 14.09
N LYS A 248 -9.39 -10.93 15.21
CA LYS A 248 -8.66 -12.04 15.87
C LYS A 248 -9.62 -13.14 16.32
N GLN A 249 -10.75 -12.78 16.94
CA GLN A 249 -11.77 -13.75 17.34
C GLN A 249 -12.35 -14.49 16.13
N ASN A 250 -12.64 -13.78 15.05
CA ASN A 250 -13.11 -14.40 13.80
C ASN A 250 -12.06 -15.35 13.20
N VAL A 251 -10.78 -14.98 13.21
CA VAL A 251 -9.70 -15.87 12.73
C VAL A 251 -9.59 -17.11 13.60
N ILE A 252 -9.64 -16.97 14.93
CA ILE A 252 -9.62 -18.12 15.86
C ILE A 252 -10.84 -19.02 15.62
N ALA A 253 -12.04 -18.46 15.44
CA ALA A 253 -13.24 -19.22 15.15
C ALA A 253 -13.15 -19.97 13.81
N ILE A 254 -12.58 -19.35 12.77
CA ILE A 254 -12.31 -20.01 11.48
C ILE A 254 -11.28 -21.13 11.64
N GLU A 255 -10.21 -20.92 12.41
CA GLU A 255 -9.19 -21.93 12.68
C GLU A 255 -9.73 -23.11 13.49
N GLN A 256 -10.61 -22.86 14.46
CA GLN A 256 -11.32 -23.89 15.24
C GLN A 256 -12.28 -24.69 14.35
N GLY A 257 -13.15 -24.01 13.60
CA GLY A 257 -14.05 -24.70 12.67
C GLY A 257 -13.31 -25.54 11.61
N ARG A 258 -12.14 -25.08 11.16
CA ARG A 258 -11.29 -25.86 10.24
C ARG A 258 -10.70 -27.10 10.91
N LYS A 259 -10.31 -27.03 12.19
CA LYS A 259 -9.85 -28.21 12.96
C LYS A 259 -10.99 -29.21 13.19
N ASP A 260 -12.18 -28.72 13.51
CA ASP A 260 -13.37 -29.56 13.72
C ASP A 260 -13.76 -30.31 12.44
N LEU A 261 -13.69 -29.64 11.28
CA LEU A 261 -13.88 -30.26 9.96
C LEU A 261 -12.85 -31.38 9.67
N VAL A 262 -11.57 -31.14 9.96
CA VAL A 262 -10.50 -32.14 9.76
C VAL A 262 -10.69 -33.33 10.70
N GLN A 263 -11.08 -33.09 11.95
CA GLN A 263 -11.33 -34.15 12.93
C GLN A 263 -12.58 -34.96 12.58
N THR A 264 -13.62 -34.32 12.07
CA THR A 264 -14.83 -34.99 11.57
C THR A 264 -14.50 -35.84 10.34
N GLN A 265 -13.71 -35.34 9.38
CA GLN A 265 -13.24 -36.13 8.25
C GLN A 265 -12.42 -37.35 8.70
N TYR A 266 -11.55 -37.21 9.69
CA TYR A 266 -10.77 -38.30 10.24
C TYR A 266 -11.65 -39.38 10.90
N ILE A 267 -12.64 -38.98 11.70
CA ILE A 267 -13.60 -39.90 12.34
C ILE A 267 -14.44 -40.62 11.29
N VAL A 268 -14.91 -39.91 10.26
CA VAL A 268 -15.65 -40.51 9.14
C VAL A 268 -14.77 -41.52 8.40
N GLN A 269 -13.51 -41.20 8.14
CA GLN A 269 -12.57 -42.09 7.44
C GLN A 269 -12.24 -43.34 8.26
N GLN A 270 -12.06 -43.21 9.58
CA GLN A 270 -11.91 -44.33 10.51
C GLN A 270 -13.17 -45.23 10.56
N SER A 271 -14.35 -44.60 10.61
CA SER A 271 -15.64 -45.31 10.65
C SER A 271 -15.90 -46.09 9.35
N ILE A 272 -15.57 -45.50 8.20
CA ILE A 272 -15.62 -46.16 6.88
C ILE A 272 -14.65 -47.35 6.85
N SER A 273 -13.41 -47.18 7.34
CA SER A 273 -12.43 -48.28 7.37
C SER A 273 -12.86 -49.44 8.28
N ALA A 274 -13.52 -49.15 9.40
CA ALA A 274 -14.05 -50.16 10.32
C ALA A 274 -15.30 -50.88 9.77
N LEU A 275 -16.09 -50.21 8.93
CA LEU A 275 -17.18 -50.82 8.18
C LEU A 275 -16.65 -51.79 7.11
N PHE A 276 -15.62 -51.39 6.37
CA PHE A 276 -15.00 -52.24 5.36
C PHE A 276 -14.31 -53.48 5.94
N SER A 277 -13.79 -53.42 7.17
CA SER A 277 -13.18 -54.60 7.82
C SER A 277 -14.21 -55.61 8.35
N LYS A 278 -15.46 -55.21 8.57
CA LYS A 278 -16.57 -56.10 8.96
C LYS A 278 -17.30 -56.74 7.78
N ILE A 279 -17.07 -56.25 6.56
CA ILE A 279 -17.68 -56.75 5.32
C ILE A 279 -16.78 -57.79 4.62
N LYS A 280 -15.54 -57.98 5.07
CA LYS A 280 -14.65 -59.09 4.69
C LYS A 280 -14.83 -60.28 5.62
#